data_AF-A0A8K0PAK8-F1
#
_entry.id   AF-A0A8K0PAK8-F1
#
_cell.length_a   1.000
_cell.length_b   1.000
_cell.length_c   1.000
_cell.angle_alpha   90.00
_cell.angle_beta   90.00
_cell.angle_gamma   90.00
#
_symmetry.space_group_name_H-M   'P 1'
#
loop_
_entity.id
_entity.type
_entity.pdbx_description
1 polymer ?
#
loop_
_entity_poly.entity_id
_entity_poly.type
_entity_poly.pdbx_seq_one_letter_code
_entity_poly.pdbx_strand_id
1 'polypeptide(L)'
;MVRVKYRQRINLANQHKGKTQRMYDGSKLKVNEEQKEEYKRKVAQKFKGNKEEWDKGDCEEKWKVFKQTLQSVNEEMLGKDREKRKEWFDQERKEAIAERNEARAKMVQRKTRQTVEEYNRKRRFA
;
A
#
# COMPACT_ATOMS: atom_id res chain seq x y z
N MET A 1 16.19 -31.24 4.45
CA MET A 1 14.80 -31.34 4.98
C MET A 1 14.42 -30.19 5.92
N VAL A 2 15.26 -29.82 6.89
CA VAL A 2 14.99 -28.77 7.89
C VAL A 2 14.71 -27.38 7.26
N ARG A 3 15.57 -26.91 6.34
CA ARG A 3 15.39 -25.61 5.66
C ARG A 3 14.07 -25.45 4.90
N VAL A 4 13.51 -26.55 4.37
CA VAL A 4 12.23 -26.53 3.62
C VAL A 4 11.07 -26.26 4.59
N LYS A 5 11.07 -26.90 5.76
CA LYS A 5 10.08 -26.68 6.82
C LYS A 5 10.09 -25.23 7.33
N TYR A 6 11.28 -24.67 7.54
CA TYR A 6 11.40 -23.26 7.96
C TYR A 6 10.95 -22.27 6.88
N ARG A 7 11.26 -22.52 5.60
CA ARG A 7 10.76 -21.70 4.48
C ARG A 7 9.24 -21.72 4.38
N GLN A 8 8.62 -22.89 4.51
CA GLN A 8 7.16 -23.01 4.55
C GLN A 8 6.56 -22.21 5.72
N ARG A 9 7.12 -22.35 6.94
CA ARG A 9 6.63 -21.60 8.11
C ARG A 9 6.75 -20.08 7.93
N ILE A 10 7.84 -19.58 7.35
CA ILE A 10 8.01 -18.14 7.06
C ILE A 10 7.02 -17.66 6.00
N ASN A 11 6.79 -18.44 4.94
CA ASN A 11 5.81 -18.09 3.91
C ASN A 11 4.39 -18.05 4.47
N LEU A 12 4.00 -19.03 5.29
CA LEU A 12 2.71 -19.04 5.98
C LEU A 12 2.56 -17.83 6.92
N ALA A 13 3.61 -17.51 7.69
CA ALA A 13 3.61 -16.34 8.57
C ALA A 13 3.45 -15.01 7.80
N ASN A 14 4.04 -14.91 6.60
CA ASN A 14 3.87 -13.73 5.74
C ASN A 14 2.48 -13.67 5.09
N GLN A 15 1.84 -14.81 4.83
CA GLN A 15 0.46 -14.86 4.33
C GLN A 15 -0.57 -14.39 5.38
N HIS A 16 -0.25 -14.53 6.67
CA HIS A 16 -1.09 -14.04 7.78
C HIS A 16 -0.93 -12.55 8.08
N LYS A 17 -0.01 -11.83 7.42
CA LYS A 17 -0.03 -10.36 7.48
C LYS A 17 -1.29 -9.91 6.75
N GLY A 18 -2.32 -9.57 7.50
CA GLY A 18 -3.60 -9.09 6.96
C GLY A 18 -3.37 -7.97 5.95
N LYS A 19 -4.20 -7.94 4.90
CA LYS A 19 -4.17 -6.83 3.93
C LYS A 19 -4.49 -5.53 4.67
N THR A 20 -3.49 -4.71 4.92
CA THR A 20 -3.70 -3.35 5.43
C THR A 20 -4.44 -2.57 4.35
N GLN A 21 -5.67 -2.11 4.67
CA GLN A 21 -6.37 -1.22 3.75
C GLN A 21 -5.63 0.11 3.70
N ARG A 22 -5.26 0.54 2.48
CA ARG A 22 -4.70 1.87 2.28
C ARG A 22 -5.79 2.91 2.49
N MET A 23 -5.47 3.96 3.24
CA MET A 23 -6.36 5.09 3.46
C MET A 23 -6.49 5.91 2.18
N TYR A 24 -7.59 6.66 2.05
CA TYR A 24 -7.77 7.62 0.96
C TYR A 24 -6.92 8.87 1.19
N ASP A 25 -6.49 9.50 0.10
CA ASP A 25 -5.69 10.74 0.17
C ASP A 25 -6.55 11.95 0.54
N GLY A 26 -6.73 12.15 1.85
CA GLY A 26 -7.47 13.29 2.40
C GLY A 26 -6.76 14.64 2.26
N SER A 27 -5.50 14.68 1.78
CA SER A 27 -4.78 15.94 1.61
C SER A 27 -5.37 16.79 0.48
N LYS A 28 -5.89 16.14 -0.56
CA LYS A 28 -6.54 16.79 -1.72
C LYS A 28 -7.71 17.69 -1.30
N LEU A 29 -8.55 17.20 -0.39
CA LEU A 29 -9.68 17.97 0.13
C LEU A 29 -9.27 19.10 1.07
N LYS A 30 -8.04 19.14 1.59
CA LYS A 30 -7.61 20.22 2.49
C LYS A 30 -7.03 21.41 1.74
N VAL A 31 -6.45 21.17 0.56
CA VAL A 31 -5.66 22.17 -0.18
C VAL A 31 -6.54 22.99 -1.13
N ASN A 32 -7.55 22.40 -1.77
CA ASN A 32 -8.35 23.08 -2.79
C ASN A 32 -9.84 23.14 -2.40
N GLU A 33 -10.37 24.36 -2.25
CA GLU A 33 -11.78 24.60 -1.94
C GLU A 33 -12.70 24.17 -3.10
N GLU A 34 -12.26 24.32 -4.35
CA GLU A 34 -13.00 23.89 -5.54
C GLU A 34 -13.20 22.37 -5.55
N GLN A 35 -12.18 21.61 -5.13
CA GLN A 35 -12.26 20.16 -5.02
C GLN A 35 -13.23 19.71 -3.92
N LYS A 36 -13.38 20.49 -2.85
CA LYS A 36 -14.39 20.20 -1.82
C LYS A 36 -15.79 20.38 -2.37
N GLU A 37 -16.03 21.47 -3.09
CA GLU A 37 -17.35 21.74 -3.67
C GLU A 37 -17.71 20.72 -4.76
N GLU A 38 -16.76 20.35 -5.62
CA GLU A 38 -16.95 19.28 -6.60
C GLU A 38 -17.24 17.93 -5.91
N TYR A 39 -16.51 17.62 -4.83
CA TYR A 39 -16.74 16.42 -4.04
C TYR A 39 -18.15 16.40 -3.44
N LYS A 40 -18.59 17.50 -2.78
CA LYS A 40 -19.95 17.63 -2.24
C LYS A 40 -21.00 17.42 -3.32
N ARG A 41 -20.81 18.02 -4.49
CA ARG A 41 -21.73 17.89 -5.63
C ARG A 41 -21.81 16.45 -6.13
N LYS A 42 -20.67 15.77 -6.29
CA LYS A 42 -20.61 14.36 -6.72
C LYS A 42 -21.26 13.41 -5.71
N VAL A 43 -21.01 13.61 -4.42
CA VAL A 43 -21.67 12.87 -3.34
C VAL A 43 -23.18 13.06 -3.44
N ALA A 44 -23.66 14.30 -3.49
CA ALA A 44 -25.08 14.60 -3.58
C ALA A 44 -25.73 13.99 -4.83
N GLN A 45 -25.04 14.00 -5.98
CA GLN A 45 -25.52 13.39 -7.21
C GLN A 45 -25.66 11.87 -7.08
N LYS A 46 -24.65 11.17 -6.52
CA LYS A 46 -24.73 9.72 -6.33
C LYS A 46 -25.78 9.30 -5.31
N PHE A 47 -25.94 10.07 -4.24
CA PHE A 47 -27.02 9.83 -3.29
C PHE A 47 -28.42 10.03 -3.90
N LYS A 48 -28.59 11.03 -4.77
CA LYS A 48 -29.85 11.21 -5.50
C LYS A 48 -30.14 10.03 -6.43
N GLY A 49 -29.13 9.48 -7.10
CA GLY A 49 -29.28 8.28 -7.95
C GLY A 49 -29.69 7.03 -7.17
N ASN A 50 -29.16 6.87 -5.95
CA ASN A 50 -29.46 5.71 -5.10
C ASN A 50 -30.66 5.94 -4.16
N LYS A 51 -31.47 6.96 -4.40
CA LYS A 51 -32.57 7.35 -3.51
C LYS A 51 -33.64 6.25 -3.40
N GLU A 52 -33.92 5.53 -4.48
CA GLU A 52 -34.91 4.44 -4.45
C GLU A 52 -34.46 3.25 -3.59
N GLU A 53 -33.17 2.89 -3.63
CA GLU A 53 -32.61 1.86 -2.76
C GLU A 53 -32.56 2.33 -1.30
N TRP A 54 -32.30 3.63 -1.09
CA TRP A 54 -32.33 4.24 0.23
C TRP A 54 -33.72 4.21 0.86
N ASP A 55 -34.77 4.58 0.11
CA ASP A 55 -36.12 4.69 0.66
C ASP A 55 -36.75 3.32 0.94
N LYS A 56 -36.35 2.28 0.21
CA LYS A 56 -36.86 0.91 0.37
C LYS A 56 -36.13 0.09 1.44
N GLY A 57 -34.91 0.48 1.80
CA GLY A 57 -34.03 -0.33 2.62
C GLY A 57 -34.22 -0.16 4.14
N ASP A 58 -33.89 -1.22 4.87
CA ASP A 58 -33.75 -1.17 6.34
C ASP A 58 -32.50 -0.37 6.76
N CYS A 59 -32.35 -0.08 8.05
CA CYS A 59 -31.22 0.67 8.60
C CYS A 59 -29.84 0.13 8.16
N GLU A 60 -29.64 -1.20 8.14
CA GLU A 60 -28.38 -1.79 7.67
C GLU A 60 -28.16 -1.59 6.16
N GLU A 61 -29.22 -1.68 5.37
CA GLU A 61 -29.15 -1.51 3.91
C GLU A 61 -28.86 -0.06 3.55
N LYS A 62 -29.48 0.90 4.25
CA LYS A 62 -29.16 2.32 4.17
C LYS A 62 -27.69 2.58 4.50
N TRP A 63 -27.18 1.97 5.57
CA TRP A 63 -25.77 2.11 5.92
C TRP A 63 -24.83 1.53 4.86
N LYS A 64 -25.22 0.40 4.25
CA LYS A 64 -24.47 -0.20 3.15
C LYS A 64 -24.45 0.71 1.92
N VAL A 65 -25.59 1.28 1.52
CA VAL A 65 -25.68 2.25 0.43
C VAL A 65 -24.83 3.47 0.74
N PHE A 66 -24.94 4.05 1.94
CA PHE A 66 -24.13 5.19 2.38
C PHE A 66 -22.63 4.93 2.27
N LYS A 67 -22.19 3.77 2.77
CA LYS A 67 -20.78 3.38 2.75
C LYS A 67 -20.28 3.20 1.32
N GLN A 68 -21.06 2.54 0.46
CA GLN A 68 -20.69 2.26 -0.92
C GLN A 68 -20.62 3.53 -1.77
N THR A 69 -21.59 4.45 -1.61
CA THR A 69 -21.57 5.73 -2.32
C THR A 69 -20.33 6.54 -1.94
N LEU A 70 -20.01 6.65 -0.64
CA LEU A 70 -18.80 7.34 -0.19
C LEU A 70 -17.51 6.68 -0.67
N GLN A 71 -17.41 5.34 -0.59
CA GLN A 71 -16.23 4.62 -1.08
C GLN A 71 -16.02 4.84 -2.58
N SER A 72 -17.11 4.82 -3.36
CA SER A 72 -17.05 5.05 -4.80
C SER A 72 -16.59 6.48 -5.14
N VAL A 73 -17.14 7.50 -4.48
CA VAL A 73 -16.69 8.89 -4.71
C VAL A 73 -15.25 9.09 -4.24
N ASN A 74 -14.86 8.47 -3.12
CA ASN A 74 -13.49 8.55 -2.62
C ASN A 74 -12.48 7.90 -3.56
N GLU A 75 -12.82 6.75 -4.15
CA GLU A 75 -11.94 6.09 -5.13
C GLU A 75 -11.80 6.95 -6.41
N GLU A 76 -12.89 7.58 -6.87
CA GLU A 76 -12.89 8.45 -8.06
C GLU A 76 -12.12 9.77 -7.87
N MET A 77 -12.28 10.42 -6.71
CA MET A 77 -11.75 11.78 -6.49
C MET A 77 -10.43 11.79 -5.73
N LEU A 78 -10.37 11.02 -4.63
CA LEU A 78 -9.22 11.06 -3.72
C LEU A 78 -8.18 10.03 -4.15
N GLY A 79 -8.62 8.85 -4.56
CA GLY A 79 -7.74 7.70 -4.72
C GLY A 79 -7.07 7.33 -3.39
N LYS A 80 -6.24 6.29 -3.43
CA LYS A 80 -5.51 5.81 -2.25
C LYS A 80 -4.26 6.65 -2.00
N ASP A 81 -3.97 6.91 -0.74
CA ASP A 81 -2.73 7.57 -0.34
C ASP A 81 -1.53 6.76 -0.83
N ARG A 82 -0.55 7.46 -1.38
CA ARG A 82 0.70 6.84 -1.79
C ARG A 82 1.51 6.61 -0.52
N GLU A 83 2.15 5.45 -0.43
CA GLU A 83 3.07 5.16 0.66
C GLU A 83 4.18 6.22 0.62
N LYS A 84 4.08 7.21 1.52
CA LYS A 84 5.09 8.26 1.63
C LYS A 84 6.39 7.56 2.00
N ARG A 85 7.41 7.71 1.15
CA ARG A 85 8.76 7.28 1.52
C ARG A 85 9.11 8.01 2.80
N LYS A 86 9.55 7.27 3.81
CA LYS A 86 10.04 7.88 5.04
C LYS A 86 11.24 8.72 4.65
N GLU A 87 11.30 9.96 5.12
CA GLU A 87 12.38 10.91 4.78
C GLU A 87 13.77 10.40 5.17
N TRP A 88 13.88 9.49 6.14
CA TRP A 88 15.17 8.86 6.47
C TRP A 88 15.61 7.76 5.47
N PHE A 89 14.72 7.35 4.56
CA PHE A 89 14.97 6.32 3.55
C PHE A 89 15.26 6.97 2.19
N ASP A 90 16.41 7.62 2.14
CA ASP A 90 16.87 8.34 0.96
C ASP A 90 17.38 7.42 -0.15
N GLN A 91 17.60 8.03 -1.31
CA GLN A 91 18.06 7.35 -2.51
C GLN A 91 19.40 6.61 -2.26
N GLU A 92 20.31 7.18 -1.47
CA GLU A 92 21.58 6.56 -1.09
C GLU A 92 21.38 5.24 -0.31
N ARG A 93 20.46 5.23 0.68
CA ARG A 93 20.13 3.99 1.42
C ARG A 93 19.52 2.94 0.52
N LYS A 94 18.71 3.36 -0.46
CA LYS A 94 18.09 2.45 -1.43
C LYS A 94 19.15 1.81 -2.34
N GLU A 95 20.12 2.58 -2.80
CA GLU A 95 21.23 2.10 -3.63
C GLU A 95 22.12 1.15 -2.84
N ALA A 96 22.50 1.49 -1.61
CA ALA A 96 23.29 0.63 -0.74
C ALA A 96 22.61 -0.74 -0.49
N ILE A 97 21.30 -0.76 -0.27
CA ILE A 97 20.52 -2.01 -0.13
C ILE A 97 20.46 -2.79 -1.44
N ALA A 98 20.27 -2.11 -2.58
CA ALA A 98 20.21 -2.74 -3.89
C ALA A 98 21.55 -3.41 -4.24
N GLU A 99 22.67 -2.71 -4.07
CA GLU A 99 24.01 -3.24 -4.29
C GLU A 99 24.32 -4.43 -3.38
N ARG A 100 23.94 -4.37 -2.11
CA ARG A 100 24.08 -5.48 -1.17
C ARG A 100 23.28 -6.71 -1.63
N ASN A 101 22.05 -6.50 -2.12
CA ASN A 101 21.21 -7.58 -2.60
C ASN A 101 21.77 -8.21 -3.89
N GLU A 102 22.32 -7.40 -4.79
CA GLU A 102 23.00 -7.87 -6.00
C GLU A 102 24.24 -8.71 -5.65
N ALA A 103 25.10 -8.21 -4.75
CA ALA A 103 26.27 -8.96 -4.28
C ALA A 103 25.87 -10.25 -3.56
N ARG A 104 24.77 -10.23 -2.79
CA ARG A 104 24.20 -11.45 -2.19
C ARG A 104 23.74 -12.44 -3.27
N ALA A 105 23.08 -11.97 -4.33
CA ALA A 105 22.65 -12.82 -5.43
C ALA A 105 23.85 -13.48 -6.13
N LYS A 106 24.90 -12.70 -6.43
CA LYS A 106 26.17 -13.20 -6.98
C LYS A 106 26.81 -14.26 -6.09
N MET A 107 26.91 -14.00 -4.78
CA MET A 107 27.48 -14.94 -3.81
C MET A 107 26.65 -16.24 -3.70
N VAL A 108 25.31 -16.14 -3.75
CA VAL A 108 24.42 -17.30 -3.70
C VAL A 108 24.51 -18.14 -4.97
N GLN A 109 24.63 -17.50 -6.14
CA GLN A 109 24.79 -18.19 -7.43
C GLN A 109 26.17 -18.86 -7.52
N ARG A 110 27.25 -18.14 -7.20
CA ARG A 110 28.61 -18.67 -7.22
C ARG A 110 29.40 -18.18 -6.02
N LYS A 111 29.64 -19.10 -5.08
CA LYS A 111 30.38 -18.82 -3.85
C LYS A 111 31.89 -18.88 -4.11
N THR A 112 32.50 -17.73 -4.36
CA THR A 112 33.96 -17.56 -4.47
C THR A 112 34.44 -16.64 -3.34
N ARG A 113 35.74 -16.61 -3.09
CA ARG A 113 36.33 -15.67 -2.11
C ARG A 113 35.97 -14.22 -2.45
N GLN A 114 36.04 -13.85 -3.72
CA GLN A 114 35.70 -12.52 -4.20
C GLN A 114 34.22 -12.17 -3.97
N THR A 115 33.27 -13.07 -4.29
CA THR A 115 31.84 -12.78 -4.10
C THR A 115 31.46 -12.72 -2.62
N VAL A 116 32.15 -13.48 -1.76
CA VAL A 116 31.99 -13.40 -0.30
C VAL A 116 32.55 -12.08 0.25
N GLU A 117 33.73 -11.66 -0.18
CA GLU A 117 34.33 -10.38 0.22
C GLU A 117 33.50 -9.19 -0.25
N GLU A 118 33.01 -9.20 -1.49
CA GLU A 118 32.14 -8.17 -2.05
C GLU A 118 30.84 -8.03 -1.25
N TYR A 119 30.18 -9.16 -0.95
CA TYR A 119 28.97 -9.15 -0.11
C TYR A 119 29.27 -8.64 1.30
N ASN A 120 30.37 -9.08 1.93
CA ASN A 120 30.74 -8.64 3.27
C ASN A 120 31.01 -7.14 3.34
N ARG A 121 31.67 -6.56 2.32
CA ARG A 121 31.91 -5.12 2.22
C ARG A 121 30.59 -4.36 2.13
N LYS A 122 29.73 -4.73 1.19
CA LYS A 122 28.43 -4.07 0.97
C LYS A 122 27.45 -4.26 2.14
N ARG A 123 27.53 -5.40 2.85
CA ARG A 123 26.73 -5.67 4.07
C ARG A 123 27.15 -4.84 5.28
N ARG A 124 28.40 -4.38 5.35
CA ARG A 124 28.86 -3.51 6.44
C ARG A 124 28.41 -2.06 6.26
N PHE A 125 28.22 -1.64 5.01
CA PHE A 125 27.85 -0.28 4.65
C PHE A 125 26.32 -0.06 4.64
N ALA A 126 25.54 -1.10 4.31
CA ALA A 126 24.07 -1.05 4.17
C ALA A 126 23.31 -1.73 5.31
#